data_AF-A0A2V7IML5-F1
#
_entry.id   AF-A0A2V7IML5-F1
#
_cell.length_a   1.000
_cell.length_b   1.000
_cell.length_c   1.000
_cell.angle_alpha   90.00
_cell.angle_beta   90.00
_cell.angle_gamma   90.00
#
_symmetry.space_group_name_H-M   'P 1'
#
loop_
_entity.id
_entity.type
_entity.pdbx_description
1 polymer ?
#
loop_
_entity_poly.entity_id
_entity_poly.type
_entity_poly.pdbx_seq_one_letter_code
_entity_poly.pdbx_strand_id
1 'polypeptide(L)'
;MQFVVQHPDFARLGQAMDTLVPQARAIKGLTNIDTDLRVNKPELRVTFDRDRAEDLGVPVRDVAAALQTFLGGRRVSTFTRNDKLYYVMVQLDPGHRATPSDMSGIYLRGRGQQLVQLAALAKVEEGVGPRQINHFNRVPSFTLSASLVPPFAQGEALDSLDRLARRVLPPGSTTALAGDSREFRESGGALYFA
;
A
#
# COMPACT_ATOMS: atom_id res chain seq x y z
N MET A 1 5.44 -21.59 -10.27
CA MET A 1 4.25 -21.88 -9.44
C MET A 1 3.77 -20.62 -8.73
N GLN A 2 2.47 -20.52 -8.44
CA GLN A 2 1.85 -19.38 -7.78
C GLN A 2 0.87 -19.82 -6.69
N PHE A 3 1.05 -19.26 -5.49
CA PHE A 3 0.25 -19.55 -4.30
C PHE A 3 -0.30 -18.25 -3.72
N VAL A 4 -1.61 -18.12 -3.60
CA VAL A 4 -2.28 -16.91 -3.16
C VAL A 4 -2.69 -17.06 -1.69
N VAL A 5 -2.40 -16.05 -0.89
CA VAL A 5 -2.86 -15.93 0.49
C VAL A 5 -3.76 -14.70 0.58
N GLN A 6 -4.93 -14.87 1.18
CA GLN A 6 -5.94 -13.84 1.33
C GLN A 6 -6.22 -13.61 2.81
N HIS A 7 -6.49 -12.36 3.17
CA HIS A 7 -6.97 -12.01 4.51
C HIS A 7 -7.74 -10.67 4.44
N PRO A 8 -8.93 -10.55 5.08
CA PRO A 8 -9.71 -9.30 5.03
C PRO A 8 -9.04 -8.12 5.74
N ASP A 9 -8.29 -8.38 6.81
CA ASP A 9 -7.44 -7.40 7.48
C ASP A 9 -6.04 -7.35 6.83
N PHE A 10 -5.66 -6.19 6.32
CA PHE A 10 -4.38 -5.94 5.66
C PHE A 10 -3.18 -6.05 6.61
N ALA A 11 -3.30 -5.66 7.88
CA ALA A 11 -2.21 -5.79 8.85
C ALA A 11 -1.89 -7.26 9.11
N ARG A 12 -2.93 -8.10 9.22
CA ARG A 12 -2.79 -9.56 9.32
C ARG A 12 -2.25 -10.18 8.03
N LEU A 13 -2.60 -9.64 6.86
CA LEU A 13 -2.02 -10.06 5.59
C LEU A 13 -0.50 -9.81 5.53
N GLY A 14 -0.03 -8.68 6.07
CA GLY A 14 1.40 -8.41 6.24
C GLY A 14 2.07 -9.43 7.17
N GLN A 15 1.49 -9.70 8.33
CA GLN A 15 1.99 -10.73 9.26
C GLN A 15 2.03 -12.13 8.63
N ALA A 16 1.02 -12.49 7.84
CA ALA A 16 0.98 -13.73 7.07
C ALA A 16 2.15 -13.83 6.09
N MET A 17 2.47 -12.74 5.38
CA MET A 17 3.61 -12.69 4.47
C MET A 17 4.94 -12.84 5.22
N ASP A 18 5.13 -12.06 6.29
CA ASP A 18 6.36 -12.05 7.10
C ASP A 18 6.66 -13.40 7.77
N THR A 19 5.62 -14.20 8.04
CA THR A 19 5.76 -15.53 8.64
C THR A 19 5.87 -16.65 7.60
N LEU A 20 5.06 -16.61 6.54
CA LEU A 20 5.00 -17.65 5.51
C LEU A 20 6.23 -17.63 4.60
N VAL A 21 6.64 -16.46 4.11
CA VAL A 21 7.69 -16.35 3.08
C VAL A 21 9.05 -16.88 3.57
N PRO A 22 9.54 -16.54 4.78
CA PRO A 22 10.81 -17.09 5.27
C PRO A 22 10.77 -18.61 5.43
N GLN A 23 9.65 -19.17 5.88
CA GLN A 23 9.50 -20.61 6.04
C GLN A 23 9.33 -21.33 4.70
N ALA A 24 8.66 -20.71 3.72
CA ALA A 24 8.56 -21.23 2.37
C ALA A 24 9.94 -21.32 1.70
N ARG A 25 10.84 -20.36 1.97
CA ARG A 25 12.24 -20.38 1.49
C ARG A 25 13.05 -21.54 2.06
N ALA A 26 12.65 -22.11 3.20
CA ALA A 26 13.30 -23.27 3.79
C ALA A 26 12.82 -24.61 3.19
N ILE A 27 11.78 -24.61 2.35
CA ILE A 27 11.30 -25.82 1.67
C ILE A 27 12.30 -26.21 0.58
N LYS A 28 12.96 -27.36 0.75
CA LYS A 28 13.86 -27.91 -0.28
C LYS A 28 13.07 -28.16 -1.56
N GLY A 29 13.57 -27.63 -2.68
CA GLY A 29 12.94 -27.74 -4.00
C GLY A 29 12.21 -26.49 -4.48
N LEU A 30 11.97 -25.50 -3.59
CA LEU A 30 11.51 -24.16 -3.98
C LEU A 30 12.70 -23.21 -4.13
N THR A 31 12.77 -22.50 -5.26
CA THR A 31 13.76 -21.45 -5.52
C THR A 31 13.10 -20.19 -6.04
N ASN A 32 13.84 -19.08 -6.07
CA ASN A 32 13.36 -17.78 -6.58
C ASN A 32 12.01 -17.34 -5.99
N ILE A 33 11.84 -17.48 -4.67
CA ILE A 33 10.59 -17.11 -3.99
C ILE A 33 10.47 -15.58 -3.92
N ASP A 34 9.42 -15.04 -4.53
CA ASP A 34 9.05 -13.62 -4.51
C ASP A 34 7.56 -13.40 -4.18
N THR A 35 7.22 -12.18 -3.76
CA THR A 35 5.85 -11.75 -3.47
C THR A 35 5.50 -10.43 -4.15
N ASP A 36 4.25 -10.30 -4.57
CA ASP A 36 3.71 -9.09 -5.22
C ASP A 36 3.34 -7.97 -4.22
N LEU A 37 3.16 -8.32 -2.94
CA LEU A 37 2.92 -7.38 -1.85
C LEU A 37 4.24 -6.77 -1.38
N ARG A 38 4.35 -5.45 -1.52
CA ARG A 38 5.52 -4.67 -1.06
C ARG A 38 5.08 -3.49 -0.20
N VAL A 39 5.42 -3.56 1.09
CA VAL A 39 5.12 -2.54 2.12
C VAL A 39 6.40 -1.72 2.41
N ASN A 40 6.93 -1.09 1.37
CA ASN A 40 8.19 -0.36 1.44
C ASN A 40 8.15 0.98 0.72
N LYS A 41 6.95 1.49 0.41
CA LYS A 41 6.80 2.79 -0.24
C LYS A 41 6.77 3.87 0.84
N PRO A 42 7.69 4.84 0.83
CA PRO A 42 7.59 5.99 1.71
C PRO A 42 6.28 6.74 1.44
N GLU A 43 5.56 7.07 2.51
CA GLU A 43 4.33 7.85 2.46
C GLU A 43 4.30 8.89 3.58
N LEU A 44 3.53 9.96 3.37
CA LEU A 44 3.24 10.96 4.39
C LEU A 44 1.78 10.78 4.81
N ARG A 45 1.56 10.48 6.09
CA ARG A 45 0.22 10.39 6.68
C ARG A 45 -0.15 11.74 7.27
N VAL A 46 -1.28 12.26 6.82
CA VAL A 46 -1.81 13.53 7.27
C VAL A 46 -3.00 13.27 8.18
N THR A 47 -2.95 13.80 9.40
CA THR A 47 -4.09 13.81 10.31
C THR A 47 -4.51 15.26 10.56
N PHE A 48 -5.81 15.55 10.48
CA PHE A 48 -6.35 16.88 10.71
C PHE A 48 -7.08 16.93 12.05
N ASP A 49 -6.84 17.98 12.82
CA ASP A 49 -7.62 18.30 14.01
C ASP A 49 -8.79 19.20 13.59
N ARG A 50 -9.96 18.57 13.39
CA ARG A 50 -11.15 19.26 12.90
C ARG A 50 -11.77 20.15 13.97
N ASP A 51 -11.79 19.68 15.22
CA ASP A 51 -12.38 20.38 16.36
C ASP A 51 -11.58 21.66 16.61
N ARG A 52 -10.24 21.57 16.60
CA ARG A 52 -9.37 22.74 16.76
C ARG A 52 -9.49 23.73 15.60
N ALA A 53 -9.69 23.24 14.38
CA ALA A 53 -9.90 24.10 13.22
C ALA A 53 -11.23 24.88 13.34
N GLU A 54 -12.29 24.26 13.85
CA GLU A 54 -13.58 24.90 14.08
C GLU A 54 -13.51 25.98 15.16
N ASP A 55 -12.86 25.68 16.29
CA ASP A 55 -12.63 26.64 17.39
C ASP A 55 -11.94 27.91 16.92
N LEU A 56 -10.90 27.76 16.10
CA LEU A 56 -10.10 28.85 15.56
C LEU A 56 -10.72 29.49 14.31
N GLY A 57 -11.87 28.97 13.85
CA GLY A 57 -12.60 29.44 12.68
C GLY A 57 -11.81 29.32 11.38
N VAL A 58 -11.00 28.27 11.26
CA VAL A 58 -10.25 27.94 10.05
C VAL A 58 -10.99 26.82 9.31
N PRO A 59 -11.53 27.05 8.10
CA PRO A 59 -12.19 26.00 7.35
C PRO A 59 -11.24 24.84 7.04
N VAL A 60 -11.66 23.59 7.27
CA VAL A 60 -10.85 22.39 6.98
C VAL A 60 -10.40 22.34 5.51
N ARG A 61 -11.20 22.88 4.59
CA ARG A 61 -10.82 23.01 3.16
C ARG A 61 -9.56 23.87 2.96
N ASP A 62 -9.39 24.91 3.77
CA ASP A 62 -8.27 25.84 3.67
C ASP A 62 -7.01 25.18 4.26
N VAL A 63 -7.17 24.40 5.34
CA VAL A 63 -6.12 23.54 5.91
C VAL A 63 -5.62 22.54 4.86
N ALA A 64 -6.54 21.82 4.21
CA ALA A 64 -6.20 20.86 3.18
C ALA A 64 -5.53 21.51 1.96
N ALA A 65 -6.01 22.68 1.51
CA ALA A 65 -5.43 23.42 0.40
C ALA A 65 -4.02 23.94 0.69
N ALA A 66 -3.78 24.45 1.91
CA ALA A 66 -2.45 24.86 2.35
C ALA A 66 -1.49 23.68 2.38
N LEU A 67 -1.92 22.54 2.92
CA LEU A 67 -1.11 21.34 2.97
C LEU A 67 -0.81 20.77 1.58
N GLN A 68 -1.78 20.75 0.67
CA GLN A 68 -1.53 20.33 -0.71
C GLN A 68 -0.49 21.22 -1.40
N THR A 69 -0.61 22.53 -1.20
CA THR A 69 0.37 23.51 -1.72
C THR A 69 1.75 23.27 -1.11
N PHE A 70 1.80 22.88 0.17
CA PHE A 70 3.02 22.54 0.89
C PHE A 70 3.73 21.29 0.37
N LEU A 71 3.01 20.17 0.33
CA LEU A 71 3.60 18.85 0.08
C LEU A 71 3.91 18.59 -1.40
N GLY A 72 3.05 19.05 -2.32
CA GLY A 72 3.15 18.69 -3.74
C GLY A 72 2.94 19.86 -4.69
N GLY A 73 2.60 21.03 -4.17
CA GLY A 73 2.11 22.14 -4.97
C GLY A 73 0.70 21.92 -5.50
N ARG A 74 0.09 23.01 -5.93
CA ARG A 74 -1.30 23.04 -6.39
C ARG A 74 -1.41 23.67 -7.76
N ARG A 75 -2.11 23.00 -8.67
CA ARG A 75 -2.54 23.61 -9.94
C ARG A 75 -3.63 24.62 -9.65
N VAL A 76 -3.39 25.88 -9.97
CA VAL A 76 -4.35 26.97 -9.72
C VAL A 76 -5.07 27.40 -10.99
N SER A 77 -4.44 27.25 -12.15
CA SER A 77 -5.02 27.61 -13.44
C SER A 77 -4.26 26.95 -14.59
N THR A 78 -4.66 27.26 -15.81
CA THR A 78 -3.98 26.90 -17.05
C THR A 78 -3.88 28.11 -17.95
N PHE A 79 -2.83 28.19 -18.77
CA PHE A 79 -2.71 29.21 -19.82
C PHE A 79 -2.25 28.58 -21.14
N THR A 80 -2.63 29.19 -22.26
CA THR A 80 -2.26 28.71 -23.59
C THR A 80 -1.14 29.56 -24.17
N ARG A 81 -0.12 28.92 -24.75
CA ARG A 81 0.95 29.58 -25.49
C ARG A 81 1.39 28.68 -26.65
N ASN A 82 1.47 29.21 -27.86
CA ASN A 82 1.86 28.45 -29.06
C ASN A 82 1.04 27.16 -29.24
N ASP A 83 -0.29 27.26 -29.11
CA ASP A 83 -1.25 26.13 -29.18
C ASP A 83 -0.99 24.99 -28.19
N LYS A 84 -0.21 25.25 -27.13
CA LYS A 84 0.03 24.32 -26.02
C LYS A 84 -0.59 24.87 -24.75
N LEU A 85 -1.28 23.98 -24.02
CA LEU A 85 -1.84 24.26 -22.71
C LEU A 85 -0.78 24.01 -21.63
N TYR A 86 -0.52 25.00 -20.80
CA TYR A 86 0.43 24.95 -19.69
C TYR A 86 -0.31 25.03 -18.36
N TYR A 87 0.16 24.27 -17.37
CA TYR A 87 -0.36 24.33 -16.01
C TYR A 87 0.34 25.43 -15.21
N VAL A 88 -0.46 26.27 -14.54
CA VAL A 88 0.03 27.21 -13.54
C VAL A 88 0.04 26.50 -12.19
N MET A 89 1.24 26.20 -11.69
CA MET A 89 1.46 25.49 -10.43
C MET A 89 1.98 26.48 -9.38
N VAL A 90 1.33 26.51 -8.21
CA VAL A 90 1.82 27.21 -7.02
C VAL A 90 2.45 26.18 -6.10
N GLN A 91 3.71 26.37 -5.74
CA GLN A 91 4.46 25.47 -4.85
C GLN A 91 5.40 26.30 -3.98
N LEU A 92 5.86 25.76 -2.85
CA LEU A 92 6.96 26.41 -2.10
C LEU A 92 8.30 26.20 -2.80
N ASP A 93 9.26 27.04 -2.42
CA ASP A 93 10.65 26.89 -2.81
C ASP A 93 11.19 25.50 -2.42
N PRO A 94 12.07 24.90 -3.25
CA PRO A 94 12.56 23.54 -3.04
C PRO A 94 13.14 23.30 -1.63
N GLY A 95 13.86 24.27 -1.06
CA GLY A 95 14.45 24.15 0.28
C GLY A 95 13.42 23.96 1.40
N HIS A 96 12.25 24.59 1.29
CA HIS A 96 11.17 24.47 2.27
C HIS A 96 10.29 23.23 2.07
N ARG A 97 10.50 22.46 0.98
CA ARG A 97 9.81 21.19 0.71
C ARG A 97 10.66 19.95 1.00
N ALA A 98 11.94 20.13 1.31
CA ALA A 98 12.85 19.02 1.60
C ALA A 98 12.48 18.29 2.91
N THR A 99 11.78 18.97 3.82
CA THR A 99 11.30 18.44 5.10
C THR A 99 9.78 18.63 5.20
N PRO A 100 8.98 17.76 4.54
CA PRO A 100 7.52 17.90 4.48
C PRO A 100 6.81 17.75 5.84
N SER A 101 7.54 17.39 6.89
CA SER A 101 7.08 17.31 8.28
C SER A 101 7.18 18.64 9.03
N ASP A 102 8.00 19.60 8.57
CA ASP A 102 8.14 20.91 9.20
C ASP A 102 7.15 21.93 8.62
N MET A 103 5.99 22.04 9.27
CA MET A 103 4.92 22.97 8.89
C MET A 103 4.95 24.28 9.69
N SER A 104 6.00 24.55 10.45
CA SER A 104 6.07 25.70 11.37
C SER A 104 5.99 27.06 10.66
N GLY A 105 6.39 27.12 9.39
CA GLY A 105 6.38 28.34 8.57
C GLY A 105 5.03 28.68 7.91
N ILE A 106 4.01 27.83 8.00
CA ILE A 106 2.74 28.03 7.29
C ILE A 106 1.66 28.53 8.24
N TYR A 107 1.02 29.63 7.84
CA TYR A 107 -0.06 30.27 8.59
C TYR A 107 -1.33 30.34 7.76
N LEU A 108 -2.45 30.07 8.41
CA LEU A 108 -3.80 30.18 7.89
C LEU A 108 -4.52 31.33 8.59
N ARG A 109 -5.44 31.99 7.89
CA ARG A 109 -6.29 33.02 8.50
C ARG A 109 -7.51 32.35 9.13
N GLY A 110 -7.66 32.51 10.43
CA GLY A 110 -8.82 32.10 11.20
C GLY A 110 -9.82 33.24 11.43
N ARG A 111 -10.72 33.03 12.40
CA ARG A 111 -11.72 34.02 12.80
C ARG A 111 -11.03 35.32 13.25
N GLY A 112 -11.59 36.46 12.86
CA GLY A 112 -11.05 37.77 13.28
C GLY A 112 -9.69 38.13 12.68
N GLN A 113 -9.31 37.56 11.53
CA GLN A 113 -7.99 37.77 10.88
C GLN A 113 -6.79 37.25 11.69
N GLN A 114 -7.02 36.42 12.70
CA GLN A 114 -5.94 35.81 13.46
C GLN A 114 -5.15 34.82 12.58
N LEU A 115 -3.83 34.85 12.70
CA LEU A 115 -2.95 33.88 12.06
C LEU A 115 -2.83 32.63 12.93
N VAL A 116 -3.09 31.47 12.33
CA VAL A 116 -3.04 30.15 12.98
C VAL A 116 -2.00 29.29 12.26
N GLN A 117 -1.05 28.72 12.98
CA GLN A 117 -0.07 27.82 12.37
C GLN A 117 -0.72 26.53 11.87
N LEU A 118 -0.29 26.06 10.69
CA LEU A 118 -0.75 24.79 10.11
C LEU A 118 -0.43 23.61 11.04
N ALA A 119 0.74 23.64 11.69
CA ALA A 119 1.17 22.61 12.65
C ALA A 119 0.24 22.47 13.88
N ALA A 120 -0.56 23.50 14.20
CA ALA A 120 -1.54 23.43 15.27
C ALA A 120 -2.87 22.77 14.84
N LEU A 121 -3.07 22.56 13.52
CA LEU A 121 -4.31 22.06 12.93
C LEU A 121 -4.14 20.73 12.18
N ALA A 122 -2.91 20.37 11.83
CA ALA A 122 -2.60 19.14 11.13
C ALA A 122 -1.25 18.57 11.57
N LYS A 123 -1.16 17.24 11.53
CA LYS A 123 0.05 16.48 11.80
C LYS A 123 0.44 15.71 10.56
N VAL A 124 1.70 15.80 10.17
CA VAL A 124 2.31 15.01 9.10
C VAL A 124 3.26 14.01 9.73
N GLU A 125 3.03 12.72 9.50
CA GLU A 125 3.89 11.64 9.95
C GLU A 125 4.49 10.91 8.76
N GLU A 126 5.80 10.68 8.80
CA GLU A 126 6.46 9.82 7.83
C GLU A 126 6.19 8.35 8.16
N GLY A 127 5.84 7.59 7.14
CA GLY A 127 5.57 6.17 7.28
C GLY A 127 5.93 5.39 6.02
N VAL A 128 5.66 4.10 6.07
CA VAL A 128 5.71 3.23 4.90
C VAL A 128 4.33 2.62 4.67
N GLY A 129 3.92 2.62 3.41
CA GLY A 129 2.67 2.05 2.96
C GLY A 129 2.87 0.99 1.89
N PRO A 130 1.82 0.22 1.58
CA PRO A 130 1.83 -0.67 0.42
C PRO A 130 1.95 0.11 -0.88
N ARG A 131 2.77 -0.38 -1.81
CA ARG A 131 2.81 0.16 -3.18
C ARG A 131 1.47 -0.03 -3.90
N GLN A 132 0.83 -1.16 -3.66
CA GLN A 132 -0.47 -1.57 -4.20
C GLN A 132 -1.10 -2.57 -3.24
N ILE A 133 -2.43 -2.61 -3.20
CA ILE A 133 -3.18 -3.62 -2.46
C ILE A 133 -3.86 -4.52 -3.49
N ASN A 134 -3.27 -5.69 -3.70
CA ASN A 134 -3.83 -6.68 -4.60
C ASN A 134 -5.02 -7.37 -3.93
N HIS A 135 -5.99 -7.75 -4.75
CA HIS A 135 -7.17 -8.48 -4.31
C HIS A 135 -7.34 -9.72 -5.16
N PHE A 136 -7.70 -10.82 -4.52
CA PHE A 136 -8.08 -12.07 -5.16
C PHE A 136 -9.49 -12.41 -4.69
N ASN A 137 -10.41 -12.68 -5.62
CA ASN A 137 -11.83 -12.90 -5.30
C ASN A 137 -12.42 -11.82 -4.36
N ARG A 138 -12.08 -10.55 -4.60
CA ARG A 138 -12.50 -9.37 -3.81
C ARG A 138 -11.97 -9.29 -2.38
N VAL A 139 -11.05 -10.18 -1.98
CA VAL A 139 -10.38 -10.16 -0.68
C VAL A 139 -8.94 -9.71 -0.86
N PRO A 140 -8.40 -8.79 -0.02
CA PRO A 140 -6.99 -8.43 -0.06
C PRO A 140 -6.09 -9.67 0.00
N SER A 141 -5.05 -9.68 -0.83
CA SER A 141 -4.22 -10.86 -1.01
C SER A 141 -2.79 -10.52 -1.40
N PHE A 142 -1.88 -11.45 -1.15
CA PHE A 142 -0.58 -11.50 -1.82
C PHE A 142 -0.41 -12.82 -2.55
N THR A 143 0.34 -12.78 -3.65
CA THR A 143 0.72 -13.95 -4.44
C THR A 143 2.19 -14.24 -4.21
N LEU A 144 2.47 -15.42 -3.66
CA LEU A 144 3.80 -16.00 -3.59
C LEU A 144 4.08 -16.72 -4.90
N SER A 145 5.14 -16.30 -5.59
CA SER A 145 5.64 -16.95 -6.80
C SER A 145 6.95 -17.67 -6.49
N ALA A 146 7.14 -18.87 -7.02
CA ALA A 146 8.37 -19.64 -6.86
C ALA A 146 8.67 -20.48 -8.11
N SER A 147 9.94 -20.79 -8.30
CA SER A 147 10.44 -21.79 -9.25
C SER A 147 10.59 -23.14 -8.56
N LEU A 148 10.39 -24.22 -9.31
CA LEU A 148 10.57 -25.59 -8.85
C LEU A 148 11.89 -26.14 -9.38
N VAL A 149 12.64 -26.83 -8.53
CA VAL A 149 13.87 -27.51 -8.93
C VAL A 149 13.60 -29.01 -9.03
N PRO A 150 13.85 -29.65 -10.19
CA PRO A 150 13.78 -31.10 -10.32
C PRO A 150 14.67 -31.81 -9.29
N PRO A 151 14.24 -32.94 -8.71
CA PRO A 151 13.07 -33.75 -9.07
C PRO A 151 11.77 -33.34 -8.34
N PHE A 152 11.70 -32.18 -7.67
CA PHE A 152 10.56 -31.83 -6.83
C PHE A 152 9.30 -31.53 -7.65
N ALA A 153 8.24 -32.32 -7.42
CA ALA A 153 7.00 -32.21 -8.18
C ALA A 153 6.15 -31.01 -7.73
N GLN A 154 5.41 -30.41 -8.68
CA GLN A 154 4.54 -29.26 -8.41
C GLN A 154 3.44 -29.57 -7.37
N GLY A 155 2.88 -30.78 -7.38
CA GLY A 155 1.89 -31.22 -6.39
C GLY A 155 2.47 -31.23 -4.97
N GLU A 156 3.64 -31.85 -4.79
CA GLU A 156 4.32 -31.92 -3.48
C GLU A 156 4.70 -30.55 -2.93
N ALA A 157 5.09 -29.64 -3.83
CA ALA A 157 5.37 -28.25 -3.50
C ALA A 157 4.14 -27.51 -3.00
N LEU A 158 3.01 -27.63 -3.73
CA LEU A 158 1.75 -27.03 -3.34
C LEU A 158 1.24 -27.60 -2.02
N ASP A 159 1.31 -28.92 -1.82
CA ASP A 159 0.91 -29.56 -0.58
C ASP A 159 1.78 -29.13 0.61
N SER A 160 3.07 -28.91 0.37
CA SER A 160 3.99 -28.40 1.39
C SER A 160 3.64 -26.96 1.78
N LEU A 161 3.30 -26.11 0.81
CA LEU A 161 2.81 -24.75 1.07
C LEU A 161 1.45 -24.76 1.76
N ASP A 162 0.52 -25.63 1.37
CA ASP A 162 -0.80 -25.77 2.01
C ASP A 162 -0.66 -26.22 3.47
N ARG A 163 0.20 -27.20 3.76
CA ARG A 163 0.52 -27.63 5.14
C ARG A 163 1.15 -26.50 5.95
N LEU A 164 2.11 -25.80 5.36
CA LEU A 164 2.78 -24.67 6.00
C LEU A 164 1.78 -23.56 6.33
N ALA A 165 0.93 -23.19 5.36
CA ALA A 165 -0.09 -22.18 5.49
C ALA A 165 -1.05 -22.47 6.63
N ARG A 166 -1.56 -23.71 6.75
CA ARG A 166 -2.43 -24.12 7.86
C ARG A 166 -1.81 -23.96 9.25
N ARG A 167 -0.48 -24.00 9.35
CA ARG A 167 0.25 -23.91 10.61
C ARG A 167 0.59 -22.48 11.00
N VAL A 168 0.89 -21.62 10.03
CA VAL A 168 1.53 -20.31 10.30
C VAL A 168 0.63 -19.12 10.00
N LEU A 169 -0.41 -19.30 9.19
CA LEU A 169 -1.27 -18.19 8.83
C LEU A 169 -2.16 -17.74 10.00
N PRO A 170 -2.39 -16.43 10.15
CA PRO A 170 -3.36 -15.91 11.11
C PRO A 170 -4.77 -16.48 10.91
N PRO A 171 -5.57 -16.60 11.99
CA PRO A 171 -6.97 -16.99 11.88
C PRO A 171 -7.75 -16.06 10.93
N GLY A 172 -8.59 -16.63 10.07
CA GLY A 172 -9.33 -15.88 9.05
C GLY A 172 -8.59 -15.74 7.71
N SER A 173 -7.35 -16.23 7.60
CA SER A 173 -6.66 -16.36 6.31
C SER A 173 -7.27 -17.48 5.47
N THR A 174 -7.37 -17.25 4.16
CA THR A 174 -7.69 -18.28 3.17
C THR A 174 -6.58 -18.39 2.13
N THR A 175 -6.48 -19.53 1.46
CA THR A 175 -5.50 -19.76 0.40
C THR A 175 -6.19 -20.09 -0.92
N ALA A 176 -5.57 -19.73 -2.02
CA ALA A 176 -6.03 -20.03 -3.37
C ALA A 176 -4.83 -20.27 -4.30
N LEU A 177 -5.08 -20.82 -5.48
CA LEU A 177 -4.06 -20.98 -6.51
C LEU A 177 -4.34 -20.06 -7.70
N ALA A 178 -3.27 -19.65 -8.38
CA ALA A 178 -3.33 -18.84 -9.60
C ALA A 178 -2.39 -19.40 -10.68
N GLY A 179 -2.58 -18.93 -11.92
CA GLY A 179 -1.80 -19.35 -13.10
C GLY A 179 -1.70 -20.87 -13.25
N ASP A 180 -0.52 -21.33 -13.66
CA ASP A 180 -0.20 -22.75 -13.89
C ASP A 180 -0.47 -23.64 -12.67
N SER A 181 -0.45 -23.08 -11.45
CA SER A 181 -0.76 -23.84 -10.23
C SER A 181 -2.24 -24.15 -10.10
N ARG A 182 -3.12 -23.24 -10.53
CA ARG A 182 -4.55 -23.51 -10.63
C ARG A 182 -4.83 -24.55 -11.71
N GLU A 183 -4.30 -24.33 -12.90
CA GLU A 183 -4.50 -25.22 -14.05
C GLU A 183 -4.04 -26.65 -13.77
N PHE A 184 -2.92 -26.82 -13.07
CA PHE A 184 -2.43 -28.12 -12.62
C PHE A 184 -3.43 -28.83 -11.69
N ARG A 185 -3.99 -28.11 -10.70
CA ARG A 185 -4.93 -28.69 -9.73
C ARG A 185 -6.30 -29.00 -10.35
N GLU A 186 -6.78 -28.16 -11.25
CA GLU A 186 -8.02 -28.36 -11.99
C GLU A 186 -7.92 -29.53 -12.99
N SER A 187 -6.85 -29.55 -13.81
CA SER A 187 -6.60 -30.63 -14.78
C SER A 187 -6.37 -31.97 -14.09
N GLY A 188 -5.65 -31.98 -12.96
CA GLY A 188 -5.43 -33.18 -12.16
C GLY A 188 -6.74 -33.75 -11.61
N GLY A 189 -7.67 -32.89 -11.17
CA GLY A 189 -8.98 -33.30 -10.68
C GLY A 189 -9.87 -33.92 -11.76
N ALA A 190 -9.85 -33.37 -12.99
CA ALA A 190 -10.65 -33.87 -14.11
C ALA A 190 -10.27 -35.32 -14.52
N LEU A 191 -8.99 -35.70 -14.37
CA LEU A 191 -8.50 -37.05 -14.68
C LEU A 191 -8.91 -38.11 -13.65
N TYR A 192 -9.30 -37.73 -12.43
CA TYR A 192 -9.82 -38.68 -11.44
C TYR A 192 -11.30 -39.02 -11.63
N PHE A 193 -12.05 -38.20 -12.39
CA PHE A 193 -13.48 -38.38 -12.66
C PHE A 193 -13.78 -38.89 -14.08
N ALA A 194 -12.76 -39.11 -14.90
CA ALA A 194 -12.84 -39.69 -16.24
C ALA A 194 -12.37 -41.14 -16.23
#